data_AF-A0A951VXX9-F1
#
_entry.id   AF-A0A951VXX9-F1
#
_cell.length_a   1.000
_cell.length_b   1.000
_cell.length_c   1.000
_cell.angle_alpha   90.00
_cell.angle_beta   90.00
_cell.angle_gamma   90.00
#
_symmetry.space_group_name_H-M   'P 1'
#
loop_
_entity.id
_entity.type
_entity.pdbx_description
1 polymer ?
#
loop_
_entity_poly.entity_id
_entity_poly.type
_entity_poly.pdbx_seq_one_letter_code
_entity_poly.pdbx_strand_id
1 'polypeptide(L)'
;MSPPHLVIAGMPLGNFDDVTVRFLNFGRTADLIVCESRRVAQTVLKKHKIERPDQDFLILNEHTTEDQIQSLIHQCRQVTEILLVSDAGMPVFC
;
A
#
# COMPACT_ATOMS: atom_id res chain seq x y z
N MET A 1 -4.15 -1.29 -23.05
CA MET A 1 -3.49 -0.87 -21.79
C MET A 1 -2.73 -2.05 -21.26
N SER A 2 -1.50 -1.85 -20.80
CA SER A 2 -0.76 -2.89 -20.08
C SER A 2 -1.48 -3.21 -18.76
N PRO A 3 -1.40 -4.47 -18.27
CA PRO A 3 -1.96 -4.78 -16.95
C PRO A 3 -1.28 -3.94 -15.86
N PRO A 4 -2.01 -3.55 -14.80
CA PRO A 4 -1.41 -2.85 -13.67
C PRO A 4 -0.31 -3.69 -13.03
N HIS A 5 0.77 -3.02 -12.61
CA HIS A 5 1.88 -3.63 -11.92
C HIS A 5 1.64 -3.60 -10.40
N LEU A 6 1.41 -4.77 -9.83
CA LEU A 6 1.26 -4.95 -8.38
C LEU A 6 2.60 -5.29 -7.73
N VAL A 7 3.05 -4.42 -6.83
CA VAL A 7 4.27 -4.59 -6.06
C VAL A 7 3.92 -4.91 -4.62
N ILE A 8 4.36 -6.09 -4.19
CA ILE A 8 4.23 -6.53 -2.80
C ILE A 8 5.50 -6.13 -2.06
N ALA A 9 5.38 -5.40 -0.96
CA ALA A 9 6.52 -4.95 -0.18
C ALA A 9 6.36 -5.28 1.31
N GLY A 10 7.47 -5.66 1.93
CA GLY A 10 7.54 -5.82 3.38
C GLY A 10 7.59 -4.49 4.11
N MET A 11 6.91 -4.44 5.25
CA MET A 11 6.88 -3.34 6.21
C MET A 11 7.78 -3.65 7.42
N PRO A 12 8.29 -2.62 8.11
CA PRO A 12 9.17 -2.80 9.27
C PRO A 12 8.40 -3.40 10.45
N LEU A 13 9.04 -4.28 11.23
CA LEU A 13 8.46 -4.90 12.44
C LEU A 13 8.68 -4.09 13.73
N GLY A 14 9.09 -2.82 13.61
CA GLY A 14 9.25 -1.92 14.76
C GLY A 14 10.26 -0.79 14.53
N ASN A 15 11.31 -1.05 13.76
CA ASN A 15 12.26 -0.02 13.37
C ASN A 15 11.92 0.50 11.96
N PHE A 16 11.46 1.76 11.88
CA PHE A 16 11.05 2.35 10.60
C PHE A 16 12.17 2.48 9.58
N ASP A 17 13.44 2.40 9.99
CA ASP A 17 14.59 2.45 9.09
C ASP A 17 14.89 1.11 8.41
N ASP A 18 14.22 0.02 8.82
CA ASP A 18 14.37 -1.30 8.19
C ASP A 18 13.64 -1.40 6.83
N VAL A 19 12.93 -0.35 6.42
CA VAL A 19 12.33 -0.28 5.08
C VAL A 19 13.39 -0.26 3.98
N THR A 20 13.08 -0.92 2.87
CA THR A 20 13.99 -0.91 1.73
C THR A 20 13.88 0.40 0.95
N VAL A 21 14.97 0.79 0.28
CA VAL A 21 14.98 1.92 -0.67
C VAL A 21 13.92 1.73 -1.76
N ARG A 22 13.69 0.48 -2.18
CA ARG A 22 12.67 0.14 -3.18
C ARG A 22 11.25 0.39 -2.66
N PHE A 23 10.96 0.07 -1.40
CA PHE A 23 9.67 0.44 -0.77
C PHE A 23 9.49 1.95 -0.77
N LEU A 24 10.51 2.72 -0.38
CA LEU A 24 10.44 4.18 -0.36
C LEU A 24 10.21 4.79 -1.75
N ASN A 25 10.80 4.20 -2.79
CA ASN A 25 10.54 4.62 -4.17
C ASN A 25 9.07 4.42 -4.54
N PHE A 26 8.51 3.23 -4.31
CA PHE A 26 7.09 2.97 -4.58
C PHE A 26 6.16 3.81 -3.69
N GLY A 27 6.54 4.08 -2.44
CA GLY A 27 5.79 4.99 -1.58
C GLY A 27 5.68 6.42 -2.14
N ARG A 28 6.61 6.83 -3.02
CA ARG A 28 6.58 8.12 -3.73
C ARG A 28 5.89 8.06 -5.07
N THR A 29 6.03 6.96 -5.82
CA THR A 29 5.66 6.91 -7.24
C THR A 29 4.42 6.08 -7.55
N ALA A 30 4.02 5.14 -6.69
CA ALA A 30 2.85 4.31 -6.94
C ALA A 30 1.61 5.19 -7.12
N ASP A 31 0.70 4.79 -8.00
CA ASP A 31 -0.58 5.47 -8.16
C ASP A 31 -1.45 5.24 -6.91
N LEU A 32 -1.51 3.99 -6.44
CA LEU A 32 -2.29 3.57 -5.28
C LEU A 32 -1.45 2.74 -4.29
N ILE A 33 -1.76 2.90 -3.00
CA ILE A 33 -1.22 2.09 -1.91
C ILE A 33 -2.39 1.32 -1.29
N VAL A 34 -2.36 0.00 -1.41
CA VAL A 34 -3.29 -0.91 -0.73
C VAL A 34 -2.67 -1.31 0.60
N CYS A 35 -3.39 -1.09 1.70
CA CYS A 35 -2.89 -1.35 3.05
C CYS A 35 -3.99 -1.85 3.99
N GLU A 36 -3.58 -2.58 5.03
CA GLU A 36 -4.45 -3.03 6.12
C GLU A 36 -4.88 -1.85 7.01
N SER A 37 -3.91 -1.03 7.44
CA SER A 37 -4.15 0.23 8.14
C SER A 37 -3.48 1.41 7.45
N ARG A 38 -4.30 2.36 6.98
CA ARG A 38 -3.83 3.66 6.45
C ARG A 38 -2.93 4.37 7.44
N ARG A 39 -3.27 4.33 8.74
CA ARG A 39 -2.50 5.01 9.80
C ARG A 39 -1.07 4.48 9.86
N VAL A 40 -0.90 3.17 9.77
CA VAL A 40 0.42 2.53 9.87
C VAL A 40 1.25 2.86 8.63
N ALA A 41 0.69 2.65 7.43
CA ALA A 41 1.35 3.00 6.17
C ALA A 41 1.77 4.48 6.12
N GLN A 42 0.87 5.40 6.48
CA GLN A 42 1.17 6.84 6.52
C GLN A 42 2.25 7.18 7.54
N THR A 43 2.29 6.50 8.69
CA THR A 43 3.30 6.76 9.73
C THR A 43 4.70 6.41 9.21
N VAL A 44 4.84 5.26 8.55
CA VAL A 44 6.11 4.83 7.94
C VAL A 44 6.53 5.82 6.86
N LEU A 45 5.63 6.18 5.94
CA LEU A 45 5.93 7.12 4.86
C LEU A 45 6.32 8.52 5.38
N LYS A 46 5.58 9.05 6.37
CA LYS A 46 5.87 10.37 6.98
C LYS A 46 7.23 10.41 7.67
N LYS A 47 7.64 9.33 8.35
CA LYS A 47 9.00 9.21 8.93
C LYS A 47 10.10 9.42 7.88
N HIS A 48 9.84 9.01 6.64
CA HIS A 48 10.73 9.13 5.49
C HIS A 48 10.44 10.35 4.61
N LYS A 49 9.71 11.34 5.12
CA LYS A 49 9.33 12.58 4.41
C LYS A 49 8.61 12.28 3.08
N ILE A 50 7.71 11.30 3.11
CA ILE A 50 6.80 10.98 2.02
C ILE A 50 5.39 11.32 2.51
N GLU A 51 4.79 12.32 1.87
CA GLU A 51 3.41 12.70 2.11
C GLU A 51 2.56 12.26 0.92
N ARG A 52 1.44 11.60 1.21
CA ARG A 52 0.50 11.08 0.21
C ARG A 52 -0.91 11.47 0.67
N PRO A 53 -1.77 12.01 -0.21
CA PRO A 53 -3.15 12.32 0.11
C PRO A 53 -3.95 11.05 0.45
N ASP A 54 -5.00 11.18 1.26
CA ASP A 54 -5.78 10.04 1.76
C ASP A 54 -6.43 9.20 0.65
N GLN A 55 -6.75 9.83 -0.49
CA GLN A 55 -7.34 9.19 -1.67
C GLN A 55 -6.41 8.17 -2.34
N ASP A 56 -5.10 8.26 -2.09
CA ASP A 56 -4.10 7.34 -2.65
C ASP A 56 -4.05 6.01 -1.87
N PHE A 57 -4.77 5.90 -0.76
CA PHE A 57 -4.78 4.72 0.10
C PHE A 57 -6.11 3.97 0.02
N LEU A 58 -6.04 2.71 -0.39
CA LEU A 58 -7.14 1.75 -0.33
C LEU A 58 -6.94 0.81 0.86
N ILE A 59 -8.02 0.58 1.61
CA ILE A 59 -8.02 -0.35 2.73
C ILE A 59 -8.45 -1.72 2.24
N LEU A 60 -7.66 -2.73 2.58
CA LEU A 60 -8.01 -4.14 2.44
C LEU A 60 -7.68 -4.80 3.77
N ASN A 61 -8.68 -5.37 4.43
CA ASN A 61 -8.52 -6.10 5.69
C ASN A 61 -9.60 -7.17 5.92
N GLU A 62 -9.60 -7.86 7.06
CA GLU A 62 -10.52 -8.93 7.41
C GLU A 62 -12.00 -8.50 7.50
N HIS A 63 -12.25 -7.19 7.58
CA HIS A 63 -13.59 -6.61 7.61
C HIS A 63 -14.05 -6.12 6.23
N THR A 64 -13.21 -6.25 5.20
CA THR A 64 -13.54 -5.81 3.84
C THR A 64 -14.56 -6.76 3.23
N THR A 65 -15.68 -6.22 2.79
CA THR A 65 -16.74 -7.03 2.17
C THR A 65 -16.40 -7.37 0.72
N GLU A 66 -17.05 -8.40 0.16
CA GLU A 66 -16.88 -8.78 -1.24
C GLU A 66 -17.15 -7.61 -2.20
N ASP A 67 -18.20 -6.82 -1.96
CA ASP A 67 -18.52 -5.63 -2.78
C ASP A 67 -17.41 -4.57 -2.74
N GLN A 68 -16.79 -4.38 -1.57
CA GLN A 68 -15.65 -3.48 -1.41
C GLN A 68 -14.40 -4.01 -2.14
N ILE A 69 -14.16 -5.33 -2.10
CA ILE A 69 -13.10 -5.98 -2.87
C ILE A 69 -13.30 -5.74 -4.36
N GLN A 70 -14.52 -5.91 -4.88
CA GLN A 70 -14.82 -5.66 -6.30
C GLN A 70 -14.57 -4.19 -6.69
N SER A 71 -14.95 -3.24 -5.83
CA SER A 71 -14.65 -1.82 -6.02
C SER A 71 -13.15 -1.52 -6.02
N LEU A 72 -12.40 -2.14 -5.10
CA LEU A 72 -10.93 -2.01 -5.02
C LEU A 72 -10.27 -2.55 -6.28
N ILE A 73 -10.66 -3.74 -6.74
CA ILE A 73 -10.17 -4.34 -7.99
C ILE A 73 -10.47 -3.42 -9.18
N HIS A 74 -11.66 -2.82 -9.22
CA HIS A 74 -12.02 -1.88 -10.29
C HIS A 74 -11.08 -0.67 -10.31
N GLN A 75 -10.79 -0.07 -9.15
CA GLN A 75 -9.85 1.06 -9.03
C GLN A 75 -8.42 0.66 -9.41
N CYS A 76 -7.94 -0.49 -8.92
CA CYS A 76 -6.63 -1.03 -9.27
C CYS A 76 -6.46 -1.25 -10.79
N ARG A 77 -7.52 -1.58 -11.51
CA ARG A 77 -7.50 -1.76 -12.97
C ARG A 77 -7.40 -0.44 -13.76
N GLN A 78 -7.64 0.72 -13.13
CA GLN A 78 -7.57 2.02 -13.78
C GLN A 78 -6.18 2.67 -13.69
N VAL A 79 -5.26 2.11 -12.91
CA VAL A 79 -3.94 2.68 -12.64
C VAL A 79 -2.82 1.80 -13.20
N THR A 80 -1.58 2.29 -13.10
CA THR A 80 -0.42 1.59 -13.66
C THR A 80 0.43 0.91 -12.59
N GLU A 81 0.60 1.52 -11.43
CA GLU A 81 1.47 1.01 -10.36
C GLU A 81 0.76 0.99 -9.01
N ILE A 82 0.79 -0.17 -8.34
CA ILE A 82 0.13 -0.40 -7.06
C ILE A 82 1.14 -0.95 -6.07
N LEU A 83 1.21 -0.36 -4.88
CA LEU A 83 1.99 -0.86 -3.75
C LEU A 83 1.04 -1.56 -2.75
N LEU A 84 1.26 -2.83 -2.47
CA LEU A 84 0.54 -3.60 -1.46
C LEU A 84 1.42 -3.84 -0.22
N VAL A 85 0.89 -3.48 0.94
CA VAL A 85 1.53 -3.68 2.25
C VAL A 85 0.55 -4.13 3.33
N SER A 86 1.05 -4.85 4.34
CA SER A 86 0.33 -5.12 5.60
C SER A 86 0.73 -4.10 6.68
N ASP A 87 0.21 -4.24 7.89
CA ASP A 87 0.62 -3.37 9.01
C ASP A 87 2.09 -3.55 9.40
N ALA A 88 2.62 -4.77 9.33
CA ALA A 88 4.02 -5.05 9.63
C ALA A 88 4.51 -6.34 8.94
N GLY A 89 5.82 -6.45 8.72
CA GLY A 89 6.45 -7.63 8.14
C GLY A 89 6.11 -7.84 6.66
N MET A 90 6.11 -9.09 6.20
CA MET A 90 5.71 -9.41 4.83
C MET A 90 4.18 -9.46 4.74
N PRO A 91 3.57 -8.99 3.63
CA PRO A 91 2.15 -9.19 3.40
C PRO A 91 1.89 -10.69 3.26
N VAL A 92 1.30 -11.29 4.30
CA VAL A 92 0.78 -12.67 4.23
C VAL A 92 -0.75 -12.65 4.32
N PHE A 93 -1.31 -11.63 4.96
CA PHE A 93 -2.73 -11.35 5.11
C PHE A 93 -2.91 -9.83 5.19
N CYS A 94 -3.94 -9.33 4.52
CA CYS A 94 -4.51 -8.01 4.74
C CYS A 94 -5.86 -8.27 5.37
#